data_AF-A0A375YZZ9-F1
#
_entry.id   AF-A0A375YZZ9-F1
#
_cell.length_a   1.000
_cell.length_b   1.000
_cell.length_c   1.000
_cell.angle_alpha   90.00
_cell.angle_beta   90.00
_cell.angle_gamma   90.00
#
_symmetry.space_group_name_H-M   'P 1'
#
loop_
_entity.id
_entity.type
_entity.pdbx_description
1 polymer ?
#
loop_
_entity_poly.entity_id
_entity_poly.type
_entity_poly.pdbx_seq_one_letter_code
_entity_poly.pdbx_strand_id
1 'polypeptide(L)' 'MAEQRYQAVLAVIGDGLEVSLVAEKVGVSRQTVHTWLKRYESGGLEGLNDRSHRPAHCPHQMPAEVEAALLELRRSRPY' A
#
# COMPACT_ATOMS: atom_id res chain seq x y z
N MET A 1 1.16 3.42 -10.13
CA MET A 1 0.36 3.78 -8.94
C MET A 1 1.11 4.68 -7.97
N ALA A 2 2.36 4.39 -7.59
CA ALA A 2 3.15 5.27 -6.70
C ALA A 2 3.33 6.70 -7.28
N GLU A 3 3.48 6.83 -8.60
CA GLU A 3 3.61 8.13 -9.29
C GLU A 3 2.45 9.08 -9.00
N GLN A 4 1.20 8.62 -9.09
CA GLN A 4 0.03 9.46 -8.83
C GLN A 4 -0.03 9.93 -7.37
N ARG A 5 0.37 9.07 -6.43
CA ARG A 5 0.46 9.41 -4.99
C ARG A 5 1.55 10.44 -4.75
N TYR A 6 2.66 10.32 -5.46
CA TYR A 6 3.78 11.25 -5.36
C TYR A 6 3.42 12.64 -5.89
N GLN A 7 2.78 12.72 -7.06
CA GLN A 7 2.25 13.97 -7.62
C GLN A 7 1.26 14.65 -6.67
N ALA A 8 0.37 13.87 -6.02
CA ALA A 8 -0.56 14.39 -5.03
C ALA A 8 0.17 14.99 -3.80
N VAL A 9 1.24 14.35 -3.35
CA VAL A 9 2.05 14.86 -2.23
C VAL A 9 2.80 16.13 -2.63
N LEU A 10 3.40 16.18 -3.82
CA LEU A 10 4.07 17.38 -4.33
C LEU A 10 3.11 18.56 -4.49
N ALA A 11 1.88 18.31 -4.97
CA ALA A 11 0.85 19.33 -5.09
C ALA A 11 0.48 19.98 -3.74
N VAL A 12 0.55 19.22 -2.63
CA VAL A 12 0.28 19.75 -1.29
C VAL A 12 1.52 20.44 -0.70
N ILE A 13 2.68 19.78 -0.74
CA ILE A 13 3.90 20.26 -0.05
C ILE A 13 4.65 21.32 -0.88
N GLY A 14 4.76 21.11 -2.19
CA GLY A 14 5.47 22.00 -3.10
C GLY A 14 4.61 23.18 -3.54
N ASP A 15 3.40 22.90 -4.05
CA ASP A 15 2.52 23.92 -4.62
C ASP A 15 1.58 24.57 -3.58
N GLY A 16 1.55 24.07 -2.34
CA GLY A 16 0.75 24.61 -1.24
C GLY A 16 -0.77 24.43 -1.43
N LEU A 17 -1.20 23.50 -2.30
CA LEU A 17 -2.62 23.28 -2.55
C LEU A 17 -3.31 22.65 -1.34
N GLU A 18 -4.59 23.00 -1.16
CA GLU A 18 -5.40 22.43 -0.09
C GLU A 18 -5.62 20.92 -0.31
N VAL A 19 -5.54 20.16 0.79
CA VAL A 19 -5.72 18.69 0.78
C VAL A 19 -7.08 18.29 0.22
N SER A 20 -8.13 19.09 0.42
CA SER A 20 -9.48 18.83 -0.13
C SER A 20 -9.49 18.85 -1.65
N LEU A 21 -8.89 19.88 -2.25
CA LEU A 21 -8.77 20.06 -3.69
C LEU A 21 -7.95 18.94 -4.33
N VAL A 22 -6.82 18.57 -3.71
CA VAL A 22 -5.97 17.49 -4.21
C VAL A 22 -6.70 16.14 -4.12
N ALA A 23 -7.41 15.88 -3.03
CA ALA A 23 -8.20 14.67 -2.86
C ALA A 23 -9.28 14.53 -3.95
N GLU A 24 -9.99 15.61 -4.26
CA GLU A 24 -11.00 15.64 -5.33
C GLU A 24 -10.38 15.38 -6.71
N LYS A 25 -9.28 16.08 -7.05
CA LYS A 25 -8.58 15.91 -8.34
C LYS A 25 -8.07 14.50 -8.56
N VAL A 26 -7.63 13.83 -7.49
CA VAL A 26 -7.05 12.48 -7.56
C VAL A 26 -8.11 11.38 -7.34
N GLY A 27 -9.34 11.75 -6.97
CA GLY A 27 -10.44 10.82 -6.77
C GLY A 27 -10.31 9.97 -5.50
N VAL A 28 -9.69 10.50 -4.45
CA VAL A 28 -9.49 9.82 -3.15
C VAL A 28 -10.10 10.63 -2.01
N SER A 29 -10.24 10.01 -0.84
CA SER A 29 -10.67 10.75 0.36
C SER A 29 -9.54 11.63 0.90
N ARG A 30 -9.90 12.73 1.58
CA ARG A 30 -8.95 13.60 2.32
C ARG A 30 -8.07 12.80 3.28
N GLN A 31 -8.65 11.80 3.94
CA GLN A 31 -7.94 10.93 4.89
C GLN A 31 -6.84 10.10 4.20
N THR A 32 -7.07 9.66 2.97
CA THR A 32 -6.07 8.97 2.15
C THR A 32 -4.89 9.89 1.83
N VAL A 33 -5.14 11.14 1.46
CA VAL A 33 -4.07 12.13 1.19
C VAL A 33 -3.26 12.41 2.45
N HIS A 34 -3.88 12.61 3.61
CA HIS A 34 -3.16 12.74 4.89
C HIS A 34 -2.30 11.52 5.21
N THR A 35 -2.79 10.32 4.90
CA THR A 35 -2.02 9.07 5.08
C THR A 35 -0.80 9.05 4.16
N TRP A 36 -0.92 9.51 2.91
CA TRP A 36 0.21 9.61 1.99
C TRP A 36 1.24 10.63 2.47
N LEU A 37 0.81 11.81 2.92
CA LEU A 37 1.71 12.83 3.48
C LEU A 37 2.51 12.27 4.65
N LYS A 38 1.85 11.66 5.63
CA LYS A 38 2.51 11.04 6.79
C LYS A 38 3.52 9.95 6.39
N ARG A 39 3.18 9.14 5.39
CA ARG A 39 4.07 8.09 4.88
C ARG A 39 5.27 8.67 4.15
N TYR A 40 5.06 9.71 3.36
CA TYR A 40 6.12 10.43 2.67
C TYR A 40 7.09 11.09 3.65
N GLU A 41 6.56 11.69 4.72
CA GLU A 41 7.37 12.25 5.81
C GLU A 41 8.24 11.19 6.49
N SER A 42 7.70 9.98 6.71
CA SER A 42 8.41 8.90 7.40
C SER A 42 9.43 8.13 6.55
N GLY A 43 9.25 8.07 5.24
CA GLY A 43 9.97 7.13 4.38
C GLY A 43 10.11 7.56 2.93
N GLY A 44 9.90 8.85 2.64
CA GLY A 44 10.03 9.43 1.31
C GLY A 44 9.15 8.73 0.26
N LEU A 45 9.70 8.62 -0.95
CA LEU A 45 9.02 7.99 -2.08
C LEU A 45 8.70 6.51 -1.82
N GLU A 46 9.60 5.77 -1.16
CA GLU A 46 9.39 4.36 -0.81
C GLU A 46 8.20 4.18 0.13
N GLY A 47 7.94 5.16 1.00
CA GLY A 47 6.80 5.17 1.90
C GLY A 47 5.44 5.12 1.20
N LEU A 48 5.36 5.56 -0.06
CA LEU A 48 4.14 5.62 -0.89
C LEU A 48 3.88 4.35 -1.71
N ASN A 49 4.84 3.42 -1.76
CA ASN A 49 4.65 2.15 -2.42
C ASN A 49 3.51 1.34 -1.79
N ASP A 50 2.94 0.43 -2.57
CA ASP A 50 1.92 -0.48 -2.07
C ASP A 50 2.50 -1.35 -0.98
N ARG A 51 1.82 -1.33 0.17
CA ARG A 51 2.14 -2.18 1.31
C ARG A 51 1.23 -3.39 1.27
N SER A 52 1.76 -4.51 1.75
CA SER A 52 0.92 -5.69 1.94
C SER A 52 -0.24 -5.37 2.87
N HIS A 53 -1.46 -5.71 2.46
CA HIS A 53 -2.62 -5.72 3.34
C HIS A 53 -2.62 -6.93 4.28
N ARG A 54 -1.70 -7.87 4.09
CA ARG A 54 -1.56 -9.04 4.94
C ARG A 54 -1.19 -8.61 6.36
N PRO A 55 -1.82 -9.18 7.40
CA PRO A 55 -1.39 -8.96 8.78
C PRO A 55 0.06 -9.42 8.96
N ALA A 56 0.82 -8.69 9.77
CA ALA A 56 2.22 -9.01 10.05
C ALA A 56 2.40 -10.34 10.78
N HIS A 57 1.41 -10.73 11.59
CA HIS A 57 1.41 -11.98 12.34
C HIS A 57 0.03 -12.61 12.31
N CYS A 58 -0.01 -13.92 12.11
CA CYS A 58 -1.21 -14.73 12.13
C CYS A 58 -0.93 -15.94 13.03
N PRO A 59 -1.50 -16.00 14.26
CA PRO A 59 -1.14 -17.02 15.26
C PRO A 59 -1.40 -18.46 14.82
N HIS A 60 -2.38 -18.64 13.93
CA HIS A 60 -2.76 -19.93 13.36
C HIS A 60 -2.20 -20.10 11.94
N GLN A 61 -1.16 -19.34 11.58
CA GLN A 61 -0.46 -19.54 10.32
C GLN A 61 0.29 -20.88 10.37
N MET A 62 0.02 -21.71 9.38
CA MET A 62 0.69 -22.98 9.20
C MET A 62 2.19 -22.78 8.91
N PRO A 63 3.09 -23.67 9.39
CA PRO A 63 4.51 -23.60 9.07
C PRO A 63 4.78 -23.64 7.55
N ALA A 64 5.80 -22.90 7.12
CA ALA A 64 6.13 -22.75 5.70
C ALA A 64 6.43 -24.08 4.99
N GLU A 65 6.99 -25.06 5.70
CA GLU A 65 7.25 -26.42 5.19
C GLU A 65 5.96 -27.17 4.86
N VAL A 66 4.93 -27.05 5.70
CA VAL A 66 3.63 -27.70 5.48
C VAL A 66 2.87 -26.99 4.36
N GLU A 67 2.97 -25.66 4.28
CA GLU A 67 2.43 -24.88 3.15
C GLU A 67 3.06 -25.30 1.82
N ALA A 68 4.38 -25.46 1.78
CA ALA A 68 5.09 -25.93 0.59
C ALA A 68 4.66 -27.34 0.17
N ALA A 69 4.56 -28.28 1.11
CA ALA A 69 4.08 -29.64 0.84
C ALA A 69 2.65 -29.65 0.28
N LEU A 70 1.76 -28.82 0.83
CA LEU A 70 0.37 -28.70 0.38
C LEU A 70 0.28 -28.13 -1.05
N LEU A 71 1.10 -27.12 -1.37
CA LEU A 71 1.17 -26.53 -2.70
C LEU A 71 1.70 -27.51 -3.75
N GLU A 72 2.72 -28.31 -3.42
CA GLU A 72 3.22 -29.37 -4.30
C GLU A 72 2.16 -30.45 -4.54
N LEU A 73 1.46 -30.88 -3.48
CA LEU A 73 0.36 -31.83 -3.63
C LEU A 73 -0.73 -31.28 -4.57
N ARG A 74 -1.10 -30.00 -4.41
CA ARG A 74 -2.09 -29.32 -5.25
C ARG A 74 -1.64 -29.22 -6.71
N ARG A 75 -0.35 -28.99 -6.97
CA ARG A 75 0.22 -28.98 -8.33
C ARG A 75 0.23 -30.37 -8.97
N SER A 76 0.53 -31.40 -8.18
CA SER A 76 0.60 -32.80 -8.65
C SER A 76 -0.76 -33.42 -8.98
N ARG A 77 -1.86 -32.80 -8.54
CA ARG A 77 -3.24 -33.25 -8.78
C ARG A 77 -4.12 -32.09 -9.25
N PRO A 78 -3.94 -31.62 -10.50
CA PRO A 78 -4.92 -30.74 -11.11
C PRO A 78 -6.24 -31.51 -11.27
N TYR A 79 -7.37 -30.84 -11.00
CA TYR A 79 -8.72 -31.40 -11.18
C TYR A 79 -8.97 -31.87 -12.60
#